data_AF-A0A926W462-F1
#
_entry.id   AF-A0A926W462-F1
#
_cell.length_a   1.000
_cell.length_b   1.000
_cell.length_c   1.000
_cell.angle_alpha   90.00
_cell.angle_beta   90.00
_cell.angle_gamma   90.00
#
_symmetry.space_group_name_H-M   'P 1'
#
loop_
_entity.id
_entity.type
_entity.pdbx_description
1 polymer ?
#
loop_
_entity_poly.entity_id
_entity_poly.type
_entity_poly.pdbx_seq_one_letter_code
_entity_poly.pdbx_strand_id
1 'polypeptide(L)'
;MNNSLPWKLIFQTKAVINWVEGILLLFCDRWIRDLLATEPLANPEYSQLFYGLVLIIGIGYWWVAEDIDHNYGIIKLGVLAQYSVFAVLAYHVLLGNLHPFFLISGVLDLTFAILFTLFLYSDNRVKT
;
A
#
# COMPACT_ATOMS: atom_id res chain seq x y z
N MET A 1 -10.57 -23.21 -2.26
CA MET A 1 -10.75 -23.08 -0.79
C MET A 1 -11.95 -22.18 -0.58
N ASN A 2 -12.81 -22.41 0.41
CA ASN A 2 -13.86 -21.42 0.69
C ASN A 2 -13.14 -20.10 1.01
N ASN A 3 -13.26 -19.10 0.13
CA ASN A 3 -12.70 -17.75 0.30
C ASN A 3 -13.02 -17.31 1.73
N SER A 4 -12.07 -17.49 2.65
CA SER A 4 -12.40 -17.36 4.04
C SER A 4 -12.69 -15.89 4.25
N LEU A 5 -13.87 -15.60 4.80
CA LEU A 5 -14.33 -14.24 5.09
C LEU A 5 -13.20 -13.34 5.66
N PRO A 6 -12.27 -13.83 6.50
CA PRO A 6 -11.11 -13.06 6.94
C PRO A 6 -10.21 -12.52 5.80
N TRP A 7 -9.79 -13.34 4.83
CA TRP A 7 -8.89 -12.88 3.77
C TRP A 7 -9.58 -11.86 2.86
N LYS A 8 -10.85 -12.07 2.55
CA LYS A 8 -11.66 -11.10 1.82
C LYS A 8 -11.68 -9.75 2.54
N LEU A 9 -11.95 -9.74 3.85
CA LEU A 9 -11.93 -8.52 4.65
C LEU A 9 -10.56 -7.85 4.66
N ILE A 10 -9.47 -8.62 4.77
CA ILE A 10 -8.10 -8.07 4.74
C ILE A 10 -7.84 -7.33 3.41
N PHE A 11 -8.18 -7.94 2.27
CA PHE A 11 -8.00 -7.28 0.96
C PHE A 11 -8.91 -6.04 0.81
N GLN A 12 -10.15 -6.08 1.28
CA GLN A 12 -11.05 -4.92 1.28
C GLN A 12 -10.53 -3.80 2.18
N THR A 13 -10.05 -4.13 3.39
CA THR A 13 -9.45 -3.15 4.29
C THR A 13 -8.25 -2.50 3.63
N LYS A 14 -7.38 -3.26 2.95
CA LYS A 14 -6.25 -2.65 2.25
C LYS A 14 -6.69 -1.78 1.08
N ALA A 15 -7.71 -2.19 0.31
CA ALA A 15 -8.28 -1.36 -0.74
C ALA A 15 -8.75 0.00 -0.21
N VAL A 16 -9.51 0.00 0.90
CA VAL A 16 -10.01 1.21 1.55
C VAL A 16 -8.87 2.07 2.09
N ILE A 17 -7.87 1.47 2.73
CA ILE A 17 -6.68 2.20 3.22
C ILE A 17 -5.97 2.89 2.05
N ASN A 18 -5.72 2.19 0.95
CA ASN A 18 -5.11 2.78 -0.25
C ASN A 18 -5.92 3.97 -0.78
N TRP A 19 -7.24 3.88 -0.80
CA TRP A 19 -8.08 4.99 -1.23
C TRP A 19 -8.00 6.18 -0.28
N VAL A 20 -8.07 5.93 1.03
CA VAL A 20 -7.95 6.99 2.04
C VAL A 20 -6.57 7.65 1.97
N GLU A 21 -5.49 6.88 1.90
CA GLU A 21 -4.12 7.39 1.78
C GLU A 21 -3.93 8.18 0.48
N GLY A 22 -4.37 7.64 -0.65
CA GLY A 22 -4.26 8.31 -1.95
C GLY A 22 -5.02 9.64 -1.97
N ILE A 23 -6.27 9.67 -1.49
CA ILE A 23 -7.09 10.89 -1.41
C ILE A 23 -6.45 11.89 -0.43
N LEU A 24 -6.09 11.44 0.76
CA LEU A 24 -5.52 12.31 1.79
C LEU A 24 -4.21 12.92 1.31
N LEU A 25 -3.33 12.17 0.67
CA LEU A 25 -2.08 12.71 0.14
C LEU A 25 -2.31 13.62 -1.09
N LEU A 26 -3.27 13.31 -1.96
CA LEU A 26 -3.61 14.17 -3.10
C LEU A 26 -4.06 15.57 -2.68
N PHE A 27 -4.87 15.68 -1.63
CA PHE A 27 -5.47 16.95 -1.23
C PHE A 27 -4.80 17.61 -0.02
N CYS A 28 -4.13 16.84 0.84
CA CYS A 28 -3.60 17.32 2.11
C CYS A 28 -2.06 17.26 2.21
N ASP A 29 -1.30 16.76 1.23
CA ASP A 29 0.17 16.65 1.34
C ASP A 29 0.83 17.99 1.72
N ARG A 30 0.44 19.10 1.07
CA ARG A 30 0.96 20.44 1.42
C ARG A 30 0.68 20.80 2.88
N TRP A 31 -0.55 20.60 3.33
CA TRP A 31 -0.95 20.90 4.71
C TRP A 31 -0.17 20.05 5.73
N ILE A 32 0.06 18.76 5.43
CA ILE A 32 0.86 17.86 6.27
C ILE A 32 2.30 18.37 6.33
N ARG A 33 2.90 18.76 5.20
CA ARG A 33 4.27 19.28 5.16
C ARG A 33 4.43 20.58 5.93
N ASP A 34 3.46 21.49 5.82
CA ASP A 34 3.43 22.73 6.59
C ASP A 34 3.34 22.42 8.09
N LEU A 35 2.46 21.49 8.50
CA LEU A 35 2.33 21.03 9.88
C LEU A 35 3.63 20.42 10.43
N LEU A 36 4.37 19.70 9.59
CA LEU A 36 5.64 19.07 9.93
C LEU A 36 6.86 20.00 9.76
N ALA A 37 6.65 21.26 9.38
CA ALA A 37 7.72 22.22 9.06
C ALA A 37 8.74 21.66 8.05
N THR A 38 8.27 20.91 7.05
CA THR A 38 9.10 20.35 5.97
C THR A 38 8.93 21.16 4.69
N GLU A 39 9.98 21.23 3.89
CA GLU A 39 9.95 21.89 2.58
C GLU A 39 8.86 21.30 1.67
N PRO A 40 8.19 22.13 0.85
CA PRO A 40 7.24 21.67 -0.13
C PRO A 40 7.95 20.80 -1.20
N LEU A 41 7.16 19.96 -1.87
CA LEU A 41 7.67 19.15 -2.97
C LEU A 41 8.14 20.04 -4.13
N ALA A 42 9.35 19.79 -4.62
CA ALA A 42 9.89 20.49 -5.79
C ALA A 42 9.12 20.17 -7.08
N ASN A 43 8.69 18.91 -7.26
CA ASN A 43 7.98 18.43 -8.44
C ASN A 43 6.70 17.67 -8.02
N PRO A 44 5.62 18.39 -7.62
CA PRO A 44 4.43 17.78 -7.03
C PRO A 44 3.67 16.85 -7.99
N GLU A 45 3.79 17.04 -9.30
CA GLU A 45 3.13 16.23 -10.32
C GLU A 45 3.56 14.75 -10.27
N TYR A 46 4.82 14.44 -9.95
CA TYR A 46 5.28 13.06 -9.80
C TYR A 46 4.67 12.38 -8.57
N SER A 47 4.48 13.14 -7.50
CA SER A 47 3.79 12.66 -6.30
C SER A 47 2.30 12.43 -6.59
N GLN A 48 1.66 13.33 -7.34
CA GLN A 48 0.27 13.13 -7.77
C GLN A 48 0.09 11.90 -8.65
N LEU A 49 1.02 11.63 -9.58
CA LEU A 49 1.02 10.39 -10.36
C LEU A 49 1.14 9.15 -9.45
N PHE A 50 2.02 9.19 -8.47
CA PHE A 50 2.16 8.12 -7.47
C PHE A 50 0.86 7.93 -6.67
N TYR A 51 0.25 8.99 -6.16
CA TYR A 51 -1.01 8.89 -5.42
C TYR A 51 -2.15 8.34 -6.29
N GLY A 52 -2.21 8.75 -7.57
CA GLY A 52 -3.14 8.16 -8.53
C GLY A 52 -2.93 6.65 -8.69
N LEU A 53 -1.67 6.20 -8.74
CA LEU A 53 -1.35 4.78 -8.77
C LEU A 53 -1.77 4.06 -7.48
N VAL A 54 -1.57 4.69 -6.31
CA VAL A 54 -2.03 4.14 -5.02
C VAL A 54 -3.54 3.90 -5.03
N LEU A 55 -4.34 4.80 -5.61
CA LEU A 55 -5.78 4.63 -5.78
C LEU A 55 -6.13 3.44 -6.69
N ILE A 56 -5.42 3.30 -7.82
CA ILE A 56 -5.62 2.19 -8.77
C ILE A 56 -5.24 0.85 -8.12
N ILE A 57 -4.17 0.80 -7.34
CA ILE A 57 -3.79 -0.40 -6.58
C ILE A 57 -4.91 -0.77 -5.59
N GLY A 58 -5.59 0.22 -4.98
CA GLY A 58 -6.77 -0.02 -4.15
C GLY A 58 -7.89 -0.72 -4.92
N ILE A 59 -8.15 -0.34 -6.17
CA ILE A 59 -9.10 -1.04 -7.05
C ILE A 59 -8.65 -2.48 -7.30
N GLY A 60 -7.36 -2.70 -7.54
CA GLY A 60 -6.79 -4.04 -7.68
C GLY A 60 -7.06 -4.94 -6.46
N TYR A 61 -6.87 -4.42 -5.25
CA TYR A 61 -7.18 -5.18 -4.03
C TYR A 61 -8.68 -5.40 -3.82
N TRP A 62 -9.53 -4.48 -4.28
CA TRP A 62 -10.97 -4.69 -4.27
C TRP A 62 -11.36 -5.86 -5.19
N TRP A 63 -10.83 -5.92 -6.42
CA TRP A 63 -11.05 -7.04 -7.33
C TRP A 63 -10.54 -8.37 -6.78
N VAL A 64 -9.37 -8.36 -6.12
CA VAL A 64 -8.88 -9.54 -5.40
C VAL A 64 -9.91 -9.99 -4.36
N ALA A 65 -10.48 -9.07 -3.58
CA ALA A 65 -11.45 -9.44 -2.56
C ALA A 65 -12.77 -10.00 -3.11
N GLU A 66 -13.15 -9.62 -4.34
CA GLU A 66 -14.33 -10.15 -5.02
C GLU A 66 -14.10 -11.59 -5.50
N ASP A 67 -12.91 -11.88 -6.02
CA ASP A 67 -12.52 -13.23 -6.48
C ASP A 67 -11.03 -13.50 -6.22
N ILE A 68 -10.73 -14.01 -5.03
CA ILE A 68 -9.34 -14.24 -4.59
C ILE A 68 -8.67 -15.32 -5.44
N ASP A 69 -9.41 -16.38 -5.76
CA ASP A 69 -8.90 -17.58 -6.44
C ASP A 69 -8.44 -17.28 -7.88
N HIS A 70 -8.95 -16.22 -8.52
CA HIS A 70 -8.58 -15.86 -9.89
C HIS A 70 -7.59 -14.68 -9.98
N ASN A 71 -7.31 -13.98 -8.87
CA ASN A 71 -6.54 -12.73 -8.88
C ASN A 71 -5.14 -12.83 -8.23
N TYR A 72 -4.55 -14.04 -8.14
CA TYR A 72 -3.21 -14.25 -7.55
C TYR A 72 -2.10 -13.38 -8.16
N GLY A 73 -2.19 -13.04 -9.45
CA GLY A 73 -1.23 -12.14 -10.11
C GLY A 73 -1.21 -10.74 -9.47
N ILE A 74 -2.39 -10.20 -9.14
CA ILE A 74 -2.54 -8.91 -8.47
C ILE A 74 -1.99 -8.97 -7.05
N ILE A 75 -2.22 -10.08 -6.34
CA ILE A 75 -1.68 -10.28 -4.98
C ILE A 75 -0.15 -10.26 -5.00
N LYS A 76 0.48 -10.98 -5.94
CA LYS A 76 1.95 -10.99 -6.09
C LYS A 76 2.49 -9.61 -6.42
N LEU A 77 1.85 -8.89 -7.35
CA LEU A 77 2.21 -7.51 -7.67
C LEU A 77 2.10 -6.61 -6.44
N GLY A 78 1.02 -6.74 -5.67
CA GLY A 78 0.78 -5.98 -4.46
C GLY A 78 1.81 -6.22 -3.36
N VAL A 79 2.28 -7.46 -3.19
CA VAL A 79 3.39 -7.79 -2.28
C VAL A 79 4.66 -7.02 -2.67
N LEU A 80 5.05 -7.09 -3.95
CA LEU A 80 6.25 -6.41 -4.44
C LEU A 80 6.13 -4.89 -4.32
N ALA A 81 4.97 -4.33 -4.66
CA ALA A 81 4.72 -2.89 -4.57
C ALA A 81 4.85 -2.40 -3.13
N GLN A 82 4.21 -3.06 -2.16
CA GLN A 82 4.23 -2.63 -0.77
C GLN A 82 5.60 -2.77 -0.11
N TYR A 83 6.34 -3.85 -0.37
CA TYR A 83 7.72 -3.96 0.08
C TYR A 83 8.61 -2.85 -0.50
N SER A 84 8.40 -2.51 -1.77
CA SER A 84 9.14 -1.43 -2.44
C SER A 84 8.84 -0.07 -1.80
N VAL A 85 7.56 0.24 -1.53
CA VAL A 85 7.17 1.50 -0.87
C VAL A 85 7.81 1.62 0.51
N PHE A 86 7.72 0.57 1.35
CA PHE A 86 8.37 0.57 2.66
C PHE A 86 9.89 0.76 2.55
N ALA A 87 10.54 0.03 1.65
CA ALA A 87 12.00 0.11 1.49
C ALA A 87 12.45 1.52 1.08
N VAL A 88 11.75 2.17 0.14
CA VAL A 88 12.05 3.54 -0.29
C VAL A 88 11.82 4.53 0.85
N LEU A 89 10.69 4.46 1.55
CA LEU A 89 10.39 5.36 2.68
C LEU A 89 11.42 5.19 3.80
N ALA A 90 11.71 3.96 4.20
CA ALA A 90 12.69 3.67 5.24
C ALA A 90 14.08 4.18 4.86
N TYR A 91 14.53 3.96 3.62
CA TYR A 91 15.81 4.46 3.12
C TYR A 91 15.90 5.99 3.21
N HIS A 92 14.90 6.73 2.75
CA HIS A 92 14.93 8.19 2.79
C HIS A 92 14.81 8.76 4.21
N VAL A 93 14.08 8.09 5.11
CA VAL A 93 14.03 8.47 6.53
C VAL A 93 15.38 8.25 7.21
N LEU A 94 16.06 7.13 6.94
CA LEU A 94 17.38 6.83 7.51
C LEU A 94 18.46 7.83 7.06
N LEU A 95 18.33 8.38 5.85
CA LEU A 95 19.22 9.43 5.33
C LEU A 95 18.85 10.84 5.79
N GLY A 96 17.74 11.01 6.51
CA GLY A 96 17.24 12.34 6.93
C GLY A 96 16.61 13.16 5.79
N ASN A 97 16.37 12.55 4.62
CA ASN A 97 15.73 13.20 3.47
C ASN A 97 14.21 13.29 3.59
N LEU A 98 13.62 12.50 4.48
CA LEU A 98 12.17 12.43 4.68
C LEU A 98 11.87 12.43 6.18
N HIS A 99 10.87 13.20 6.58
CA HIS A 99 10.44 13.25 7.98
C HIS A 99 9.89 11.88 8.42
N PRO A 100 10.28 11.33 9.59
CA PRO A 100 9.88 9.99 10.04
C PRO A 100 8.38 9.72 10.09
N PHE A 101 7.56 10.78 10.21
CA PHE A 101 6.10 10.69 10.15
C PHE A 101 5.60 9.97 8.88
N PHE A 102 6.25 10.19 7.73
CA PHE A 102 5.87 9.54 6.48
C PHE A 102 6.16 8.02 6.47
N LEU A 103 6.93 7.50 7.43
CA LEU A 103 7.17 6.06 7.57
C LEU A 103 5.94 5.30 8.11
N ILE A 104 4.97 6.00 8.71
CA ILE A 104 3.75 5.38 9.25
C ILE A 104 2.99 4.62 8.16
N SER A 105 2.81 5.23 6.97
CA SER A 105 2.17 4.56 5.82
C SER A 105 3.02 3.39 5.33
N GLY A 106 4.35 3.54 5.30
CA GLY A 106 5.26 2.45 4.93
C GLY A 106 5.14 1.23 5.87
N VAL A 107 4.98 1.44 7.17
CA VAL A 107 4.80 0.33 8.13
C VAL A 107 3.44 -0.34 7.95
N LEU A 108 2.40 0.43 7.63
CA LEU A 108 1.09 -0.14 7.26
C LEU A 108 1.21 -1.00 6.00
N ASP A 109 1.85 -0.50 4.94
CA ASP A 109 2.14 -1.27 3.72
C ASP A 109 2.94 -2.54 4.01
N LEU A 110 3.98 -2.46 4.83
CA LEU A 110 4.78 -3.62 5.21
C LEU A 110 3.93 -4.69 5.90
N THR A 111 3.03 -4.27 6.79
CA THR A 111 2.13 -5.18 7.50
C THR A 111 1.27 -5.97 6.51
N PHE A 112 0.67 -5.29 5.53
CA PHE A 112 -0.15 -5.94 4.49
C PHE A 112 0.69 -6.75 3.50
N ALA A 113 1.90 -6.31 3.16
CA ALA A 113 2.85 -7.09 2.34
C ALA A 113 3.15 -8.45 2.98
N ILE A 114 3.40 -8.46 4.29
CA ILE A 114 3.62 -9.68 5.08
C ILE A 114 2.36 -10.55 5.06
N LEU A 115 1.18 -9.98 5.35
CA LEU A 115 -0.08 -10.73 5.34
C LEU A 115 -0.37 -11.38 3.97
N PHE A 116 -0.14 -10.66 2.88
CA PHE A 116 -0.33 -11.19 1.53
C PHE A 116 0.69 -12.27 1.18
N THR A 117 1.93 -12.13 1.64
CA THR A 117 2.96 -13.17 1.49
C THR A 117 2.57 -14.43 2.25
N LEU A 118 2.07 -14.30 3.48
CA LEU A 118 1.56 -15.42 4.28
C LEU A 118 0.36 -16.09 3.61
N PHE A 119 -0.57 -15.30 3.05
CA PHE A 119 -1.69 -15.82 2.28
C PHE A 119 -1.20 -16.68 1.11
N LEU A 120 -0.32 -16.16 0.25
CA LEU A 120 0.24 -16.88 -0.89
C LEU A 120 0.97 -18.17 -0.48
N TYR A 121 1.70 -18.11 0.62
CA TYR A 121 2.42 -19.28 1.13
C TYR A 121 1.48 -20.36 1.68
N SER A 122 0.45 -19.95 2.44
CA SER A 122 -0.54 -20.88 2.98
C SER A 122 -1.35 -21.58 1.89
N ASP A 123 -1.71 -20.86 0.83
CA ASP A 123 -2.50 -21.40 -0.28
C ASP A 123 -1.70 -22.40 -1.13
N ASN A 124 -0.43 -22.08 -1.43
CA ASN A 124 0.45 -22.98 -2.17
C ASN A 124 0.65 -24.33 -1.48
N ARG A 125 0.69 -24.37 -0.13
CA ARG A 125 0.79 -25.63 0.63
C ARG A 125 -0.47 -26.48 0.59
N VAL A 126 -1.64 -25.88 0.36
CA VAL A 126 -2.91 -26.63 0.29
C VAL A 126 -3.10 -27.25 -1.10
N LYS A 127 -2.43 -26.72 -2.13
CA LYS A 127 -2.53 -27.18 -3.52
C LYS A 127 -1.48 -28.25 -3.91
N THR A 128 -0.51 -28.54 -3.04
CA THR A 128 0.51 -29.60 -3.20
C THR A 128 0.17 -30.82 -2.36
#